data_AF-A0A6N9BQ71-F1
#
_entry.id   AF-A0A6N9BQ71-F1
#
_cell.length_a   1.000
_cell.length_b   1.000
_cell.length_c   1.000
_cell.angle_alpha   90.00
_cell.angle_beta   90.00
_cell.angle_gamma   90.00
#
_symmetry.space_group_name_H-M   'P 1'
#
loop_
_entity.id
_entity.type
_entity.pdbx_description
1 polymer ?
#
loop_
_entity_poly.entity_id
_entity_poly.type
_entity_poly.pdbx_seq_one_letter_code
_entity_poly.pdbx_strand_id
1 'polypeptide(L)'
;GVDAVAIATGNDFRAIEAAAHAYAARDGRYRGLTRWTRNADGDLVGEIDMPMKVGTVGGSLETNPTVRINHRLLGSPGATELAGVMGAVGLAQNYAALRALTTAGIQQNHMRLHARSVASVAEVPEALFDEVVNALIESGEIKVWKARALVEKLSRAPSAGAVTDEPSSGEREGGPRQGIAPREKTPASAASGKVILLGEHAVVYGRSALAMPIPLAVEAKISDAREGIHLSIPRWDLEQRMPPADKHPDGAPGILATLLRRLDLWERSMTIEIVPHVPRAMGLGGSASLVVAVLRALDAHYALGLADEEINAHAYQCEQAAHGRASGVDNTVATYGVPLLYRKDNTPAFETVRASRPLPLVIGIGTQASLTAHTVSRVQAAWKERPARYEAVFDQIESLTQAAVEAMRDGLLEDLGELMNLCQGHLNALQVSTPELEQMVHIARSNGAIGAKLTGGGGGGSIVALAPRARDRVSEALQAAGFETLSFEVG
;
A
#
# COMPACT_ATOMS: atom_id res chain seq x y z
N GLY A 1 19.68 -15.37 4.17
CA GLY A 1 18.97 -16.67 4.13
C GLY A 1 19.66 -17.62 5.08
N VAL A 2 20.86 -18.04 4.70
CA VAL A 2 21.81 -18.79 5.55
C VAL A 2 21.92 -18.17 6.95
N ASP A 3 22.26 -16.89 7.06
CA ASP A 3 22.42 -16.21 8.35
C ASP A 3 21.17 -16.21 9.23
N ALA A 4 19.99 -16.09 8.61
CA ALA A 4 18.73 -16.11 9.36
C ALA A 4 18.53 -17.45 10.05
N VAL A 5 18.84 -18.55 9.34
CA VAL A 5 18.80 -19.90 9.91
C VAL A 5 19.92 -20.10 10.93
N ALA A 6 21.12 -19.56 10.68
CA ALA A 6 22.22 -19.60 11.64
C ALA A 6 21.85 -18.94 12.97
N ILE A 7 21.31 -17.72 12.94
CA ILE A 7 20.85 -16.98 14.12
C ILE A 7 19.72 -17.74 14.81
N ALA A 8 18.72 -18.20 14.05
CA ALA A 8 17.57 -18.93 14.60
C ALA A 8 17.97 -20.23 15.30
N THR A 9 19.07 -20.86 14.88
CA THR A 9 19.59 -22.11 15.45
C THR A 9 20.78 -21.91 16.39
N GLY A 10 21.09 -20.67 16.76
CA GLY A 10 22.14 -20.36 17.74
C GLY A 10 23.56 -20.58 17.25
N ASN A 11 23.78 -20.55 15.93
CA ASN A 11 25.07 -20.64 15.28
C ASN A 11 25.71 -19.26 15.07
N ASP A 12 27.05 -19.20 15.06
CA ASP A 12 27.79 -17.96 14.80
C ASP A 12 27.77 -17.63 13.30
N PHE A 13 26.81 -16.79 12.88
CA PHE A 13 26.68 -16.33 11.51
C PHE A 13 27.94 -15.62 10.99
N ARG A 14 28.71 -14.96 11.87
CA ARG A 14 29.93 -14.24 11.46
C ARG A 14 31.01 -15.21 11.00
N ALA A 15 31.12 -16.37 11.65
CA ALA A 15 32.06 -17.42 11.25
C ALA A 15 31.66 -18.03 9.90
N ILE A 16 30.36 -18.18 9.65
CA ILE A 16 29.81 -18.68 8.38
C ILE A 16 30.07 -17.67 7.26
N GLU A 17 29.78 -16.39 7.48
CA GLU A 17 30.06 -15.29 6.54
C GLU A 17 31.55 -15.16 6.22
N ALA A 18 32.43 -15.24 7.23
CA ALA A 18 33.88 -15.18 7.01
C ALA A 18 34.38 -16.35 6.15
N ALA A 19 33.86 -17.56 6.38
CA ALA A 19 34.20 -18.73 5.57
C ALA A 19 33.66 -18.60 4.13
N ALA A 20 32.41 -18.13 3.98
CA ALA A 20 31.79 -17.87 2.70
C ALA A 20 32.56 -16.81 1.89
N HIS A 21 32.97 -15.72 2.53
CA HIS A 21 33.80 -14.66 1.95
C HIS A 21 35.16 -15.19 1.49
N ALA A 22 35.87 -15.92 2.36
CA ALA A 22 37.17 -16.50 2.02
C ALA A 22 37.06 -17.46 0.83
N TYR A 23 35.99 -18.25 0.78
CA TYR A 23 35.72 -19.16 -0.33
C TYR A 23 35.36 -18.42 -1.62
N ALA A 24 34.54 -17.37 -1.54
CA ALA A 24 34.18 -16.53 -2.69
C ALA A 24 35.39 -15.81 -3.29
N ALA A 25 36.40 -15.48 -2.48
CA ALA A 25 37.60 -14.74 -2.90
C ALA A 25 38.84 -15.61 -3.18
N ARG A 26 38.76 -16.94 -3.00
CA ARG A 26 39.91 -17.85 -2.98
C ARG A 26 40.84 -17.81 -4.21
N ASP A 27 40.29 -17.44 -5.38
CA ASP A 27 41.03 -17.39 -6.65
C ASP A 27 41.52 -15.97 -6.98
N GLY A 28 41.55 -15.05 -6.00
CA GLY A 28 41.92 -13.64 -6.18
C GLY A 28 40.85 -12.79 -6.88
N ARG A 29 39.68 -13.35 -7.19
CA ARG A 29 38.50 -12.62 -7.68
C ARG A 29 37.26 -13.08 -6.92
N TYR A 30 36.48 -12.12 -6.44
CA TYR A 30 35.22 -12.41 -5.75
C TYR A 30 34.20 -13.01 -6.73
N ARG A 31 33.63 -14.17 -6.39
CA ARG A 31 32.64 -14.88 -7.23
C ARG A 31 31.38 -15.22 -6.43
N GLY A 32 30.27 -15.40 -7.15
CA GLY A 32 29.02 -15.89 -6.56
C GLY A 32 29.18 -17.32 -6.03
N LEU A 33 28.48 -17.60 -4.93
CA LEU A 33 28.42 -18.93 -4.31
C LEU A 33 27.33 -19.83 -4.91
N THR A 34 26.45 -19.24 -5.72
CA THR A 34 25.31 -19.91 -6.34
C THR A 34 25.50 -20.06 -7.84
N ARG A 35 25.06 -21.19 -8.39
CA ARG A 35 24.99 -21.44 -9.83
C ARG A 35 23.55 -21.76 -10.22
N TRP A 36 23.07 -21.12 -11.28
CA TRP A 36 21.76 -21.39 -11.85
C TRP A 36 21.91 -21.89 -13.28
N THR A 37 21.24 -23.00 -13.60
CA THR A 37 21.27 -23.63 -14.92
C THR A 37 19.85 -24.06 -15.33
N ARG A 38 19.65 -24.32 -16.62
CA ARG A 38 18.42 -24.91 -17.14
C ARG A 38 18.68 -26.39 -17.41
N ASN A 39 17.86 -27.30 -16.87
CA ASN A 39 17.99 -28.73 -17.15
C ASN A 39 17.39 -29.09 -18.53
N ALA A 40 17.47 -30.38 -18.90
CA ALA A 40 16.96 -30.88 -20.18
C ALA A 40 15.43 -30.74 -20.34
N ASP A 41 14.68 -30.82 -19.23
CA ASP A 41 13.22 -30.68 -19.20
C ASP A 41 12.78 -29.20 -19.22
N GLY A 42 13.73 -28.28 -19.09
CA GLY A 42 13.51 -26.84 -19.15
C GLY A 42 13.32 -26.17 -17.79
N ASP A 43 13.44 -26.90 -16.68
CA ASP A 43 13.37 -26.37 -15.34
C ASP A 43 14.63 -25.60 -14.96
N LEU A 44 14.45 -24.61 -14.09
CA LEU A 44 15.54 -23.87 -13.49
C LEU A 44 16.10 -24.63 -12.29
N VAL A 45 17.39 -24.96 -12.33
CA VAL A 45 18.12 -25.68 -11.28
C VAL A 45 19.11 -24.73 -10.62
N GLY A 46 19.03 -24.64 -9.29
CA GLY A 46 19.94 -23.85 -8.47
C GLY A 46 20.84 -24.72 -7.62
N GLU A 47 22.11 -24.36 -7.54
CA GLU A 47 23.11 -24.99 -6.70
C GLU A 47 23.80 -23.91 -5.85
N ILE A 48 24.17 -24.25 -4.62
CA ILE A 48 24.94 -23.38 -3.73
C ILE A 48 26.12 -24.17 -3.15
N ASP A 49 27.32 -23.65 -3.34
CA ASP A 49 28.56 -24.21 -2.79
C ASP A 49 29.17 -23.21 -1.81
N MET A 50 29.18 -23.55 -0.53
CA MET A 50 29.78 -22.72 0.50
C MET A 50 30.31 -23.53 1.68
N PRO A 51 31.48 -23.19 2.24
CA PRO A 51 31.94 -23.80 3.47
C PRO A 51 31.11 -23.27 4.64
N MET A 52 30.68 -24.18 5.50
CA MET A 52 29.96 -23.82 6.72
C MET A 52 30.35 -24.74 7.86
N LYS A 53 30.58 -24.14 9.03
CA LYS A 53 30.78 -24.87 10.28
C LYS A 53 29.53 -24.71 11.12
N VAL A 54 28.75 -25.78 11.18
CA VAL A 54 27.45 -25.80 11.85
C VAL A 54 27.55 -26.64 13.13
N GLY A 55 27.06 -26.09 14.23
CA GLY A 55 26.95 -26.75 15.51
C GLY A 55 25.49 -27.12 15.83
N THR A 56 25.29 -28.37 16.27
CA THR A 56 24.01 -28.86 16.80
C THR A 56 24.10 -29.28 18.26
N VAL A 57 25.29 -29.12 18.87
CA VAL A 57 25.57 -29.43 20.29
C VAL A 57 26.42 -28.30 20.86
N GLY A 58 26.02 -27.71 21.99
CA GLY A 58 26.77 -26.64 22.65
C GLY A 58 25.94 -25.79 23.62
N GLY A 59 26.63 -24.97 24.43
CA GLY A 59 26.00 -24.17 25.49
C GLY A 59 24.94 -23.17 25.01
N SER A 60 25.01 -22.68 23.78
CA SER A 60 23.98 -21.79 23.19
C SER A 60 22.65 -22.50 22.94
N LEU A 61 22.66 -23.79 22.60
CA LEU A 61 21.45 -24.61 22.46
C LEU A 61 20.83 -24.96 23.82
N GLU A 62 21.64 -25.09 24.87
CA GLU A 62 21.15 -25.41 26.22
C GLU A 62 20.63 -24.18 26.98
N THR A 63 21.22 -23.01 26.75
CA THR A 63 20.91 -21.77 27.47
C THR A 63 19.80 -20.93 26.83
N ASN A 64 19.51 -21.10 25.53
CA ASN A 64 18.47 -20.34 24.83
C ASN A 64 17.25 -21.24 24.49
N PRO A 65 16.10 -21.08 25.18
CA PRO A 65 14.89 -21.88 24.91
C PRO A 65 14.36 -21.76 23.47
N THR A 66 14.50 -20.60 22.84
CA THR A 66 14.01 -20.35 21.47
C THR A 66 14.80 -21.15 20.44
N VAL A 67 16.12 -21.30 20.63
CA VAL A 67 16.96 -22.13 19.77
C VAL A 67 16.51 -23.60 19.80
N ARG A 68 16.12 -24.11 20.97
CA ARG A 68 15.59 -25.49 21.10
C ARG A 68 14.27 -25.68 20.39
N ILE A 69 13.38 -24.68 20.43
CA ILE A 69 12.10 -24.72 19.73
C ILE A 69 12.35 -24.73 18.22
N ASN A 70 13.21 -23.85 17.73
CA ASN A 70 13.57 -23.79 16.31
C ASN A 70 14.21 -25.10 15.82
N HIS A 71 15.08 -25.70 16.63
CA HIS A 71 15.69 -27.00 16.30
C HIS A 71 14.65 -28.12 16.20
N ARG A 72 13.63 -28.13 17.08
CA ARG A 72 12.51 -29.09 16.99
C ARG A 72 11.61 -28.85 15.79
N LEU A 73 11.32 -27.58 15.46
CA LEU A 73 10.54 -27.22 14.27
C LEU A 73 11.20 -27.72 12.98
N LEU A 74 12.55 -27.74 12.95
CA LEU A 74 13.33 -28.27 11.84
C LEU A 74 13.45 -29.81 11.83
N GLY A 75 12.80 -30.53 12.75
CA GLY A 75 12.89 -32.00 12.83
C GLY A 75 14.10 -32.53 13.63
N SER A 76 14.77 -31.65 14.39
CA SER A 76 16.00 -31.96 15.13
C SER A 76 17.15 -32.49 14.26
N PRO A 77 17.56 -31.74 13.22
CA PRO A 77 18.53 -32.19 12.24
C PRO A 77 19.93 -32.39 12.85
N GLY A 78 20.71 -33.29 12.25
CA GLY A 78 22.15 -33.36 12.50
C GLY A 78 22.90 -32.17 11.89
N ALA A 79 24.19 -31.98 12.21
CA ALA A 79 24.96 -30.82 11.73
C ALA A 79 25.03 -30.71 10.20
N THR A 80 25.21 -31.84 9.50
CA THR A 80 25.22 -31.89 8.02
C THR A 80 23.86 -31.56 7.41
N GLU A 81 22.79 -32.03 8.05
CA GLU A 81 21.43 -31.76 7.58
C GLU A 81 21.04 -30.31 7.84
N LEU A 82 21.38 -29.77 9.00
CA LEU A 82 21.16 -28.36 9.32
C LEU A 82 21.95 -27.44 8.37
N ALA A 83 23.18 -27.82 8.02
CA ALA A 83 23.97 -27.18 6.97
C ALA A 83 23.23 -27.18 5.61
N GLY A 84 22.66 -28.32 5.22
CA GLY A 84 21.83 -28.44 4.02
C GLY A 84 20.60 -27.53 4.06
N VAL A 85 19.91 -27.45 5.20
CA VAL A 85 18.77 -26.54 5.41
C VAL A 85 19.19 -25.08 5.27
N MET A 86 20.31 -24.68 5.88
CA MET A 86 20.85 -23.32 5.76
C MET A 86 21.13 -22.98 4.29
N GLY A 87 21.78 -23.88 3.55
CA GLY A 87 22.05 -23.74 2.12
C GLY A 87 20.78 -23.61 1.29
N ALA A 88 19.79 -24.50 1.51
CA ALA A 88 18.52 -24.49 0.80
C ALA A 88 17.73 -23.18 1.00
N VAL A 89 17.66 -22.68 2.23
CA VAL A 89 17.02 -21.38 2.53
C VAL A 89 17.81 -20.22 1.89
N GLY A 90 19.14 -20.29 1.91
CA GLY A 90 20.01 -19.36 1.19
C GLY A 90 19.71 -19.31 -0.31
N LEU A 91 19.61 -20.47 -0.95
CA LEU A 91 19.31 -20.61 -2.37
C LEU A 91 17.89 -20.14 -2.71
N ALA A 92 16.90 -20.44 -1.87
CA ALA A 92 15.53 -19.95 -2.05
C ALA A 92 15.44 -18.42 -1.98
N GLN A 93 16.15 -17.78 -1.04
CA GLN A 93 16.23 -16.32 -0.97
C GLN A 93 16.97 -15.74 -2.19
N ASN A 94 18.06 -16.39 -2.64
CA ASN A 94 18.76 -15.97 -3.84
C ASN A 94 17.87 -16.05 -5.09
N TYR A 95 17.08 -17.10 -5.23
CA TYR A 95 16.08 -17.23 -6.29
C TYR A 95 15.06 -16.10 -6.25
N ALA A 96 14.51 -15.79 -5.08
CA ALA A 96 13.56 -14.68 -4.92
C ALA A 96 14.18 -13.34 -5.36
N ALA A 97 15.46 -13.10 -5.01
CA ALA A 97 16.18 -11.90 -5.45
C ALA A 97 16.41 -11.88 -6.97
N LEU A 98 16.81 -12.99 -7.59
CA LEU A 98 16.97 -13.08 -9.04
C LEU A 98 15.64 -12.90 -9.78
N ARG A 99 14.57 -13.53 -9.29
CA ARG A 99 13.23 -13.33 -9.83
C ARG A 99 12.82 -11.85 -9.73
N ALA A 100 13.07 -11.20 -8.59
CA ALA A 100 12.80 -9.79 -8.42
C ALA A 100 13.60 -8.93 -9.42
N LEU A 101 14.86 -9.28 -9.69
CA LEU A 101 15.68 -8.63 -10.73
C LEU A 101 15.18 -8.87 -12.16
N THR A 102 14.42 -9.93 -12.43
CA THR A 102 13.77 -10.13 -13.74
C THR A 102 12.44 -9.38 -13.89
N THR A 103 11.94 -8.76 -12.81
CA THR A 103 10.74 -7.92 -12.89
C THR A 103 11.10 -6.50 -13.37
N ALA A 104 10.22 -5.90 -14.18
CA ALA A 104 10.48 -4.61 -14.82
C ALA A 104 10.79 -3.48 -13.83
N GLY A 105 10.16 -3.50 -12.64
CA GLY A 105 10.28 -2.41 -11.66
C GLY A 105 11.69 -2.26 -11.07
N ILE A 106 12.38 -3.35 -10.72
CA ILE A 106 13.67 -3.24 -10.02
C ILE A 106 14.82 -2.88 -10.96
N GLN A 107 14.82 -3.40 -12.20
CA GLN A 107 15.84 -3.07 -13.20
C GLN A 107 15.81 -1.59 -13.56
N GLN A 108 14.62 -1.02 -13.73
CA GLN A 108 14.45 0.39 -14.08
C GLN A 108 14.91 1.31 -12.93
N ASN A 109 14.56 0.98 -11.68
CA ASN A 109 14.93 1.81 -10.53
C ASN A 109 16.44 1.71 -10.24
N HIS A 110 17.06 0.53 -10.39
CA HIS A 110 18.50 0.37 -10.25
C HIS A 110 19.27 1.08 -11.37
N MET A 111 18.75 1.07 -12.61
CA MET A 111 19.34 1.83 -13.71
C MET A 111 19.21 3.33 -13.51
N ARG A 112 18.09 3.80 -12.96
CA ARG A 112 17.91 5.21 -12.59
C ARG A 112 18.83 5.62 -11.45
N LEU A 113 19.00 4.81 -10.40
CA LEU A 113 19.97 5.05 -9.34
C LEU A 113 21.41 5.08 -9.87
N HIS A 114 21.77 4.15 -10.77
CA HIS A 114 23.07 4.15 -11.41
C HIS A 114 23.28 5.41 -12.26
N ALA A 115 22.27 5.83 -13.04
CA ALA A 115 22.31 7.05 -13.83
C ALA A 115 22.39 8.32 -12.98
N ARG A 116 21.66 8.40 -11.87
CA ARG A 116 21.75 9.48 -10.88
C ARG A 116 23.14 9.54 -10.23
N SER A 117 23.71 8.40 -9.86
CA SER A 117 25.07 8.33 -9.32
C SER A 117 26.10 8.81 -10.35
N VAL A 118 25.97 8.38 -11.61
CA VAL A 118 26.85 8.83 -12.70
C VAL A 118 26.69 10.31 -13.01
N ALA A 119 25.46 10.85 -13.01
CA ALA A 119 25.19 12.28 -13.20
C ALA A 119 25.75 13.13 -12.04
N SER A 120 25.65 12.63 -10.80
CA SER A 120 26.24 13.26 -9.63
C SER A 120 27.77 13.29 -9.70
N VAL A 121 28.41 12.17 -10.07
CA VAL A 121 29.87 12.10 -10.31
C VAL A 121 30.31 12.97 -11.49
N ALA A 122 29.43 13.16 -12.48
CA ALA A 122 29.68 14.04 -13.62
C ALA A 122 29.49 15.52 -13.29
N GLU A 123 29.10 15.87 -12.06
CA GLU A 123 28.85 17.23 -11.58
C GLU A 123 27.80 17.98 -12.42
N VAL A 124 26.74 17.26 -12.79
CA VAL A 124 25.63 17.84 -13.57
C VAL A 124 24.93 18.94 -12.74
N PRO A 125 24.73 20.16 -13.30
CA PRO A 125 23.99 21.23 -12.62
C PRO A 125 22.57 20.81 -12.24
N GLU A 126 22.08 21.23 -11.07
CA GLU A 126 20.77 20.85 -10.54
C GLU A 126 19.62 21.12 -11.52
N ALA A 127 19.66 22.25 -12.23
CA ALA A 127 18.67 22.63 -13.24
C ALA A 127 18.55 21.65 -14.43
N LEU A 128 19.60 20.86 -14.70
CA LEU A 128 19.66 19.91 -15.82
C LEU A 128 19.73 18.45 -15.32
N PHE A 129 19.71 18.22 -14.01
CA PHE A 129 20.05 16.94 -13.41
C PHE A 129 19.12 15.82 -13.87
N ASP A 130 17.82 16.02 -13.76
CA ASP A 130 16.84 14.99 -14.12
C ASP A 130 16.75 14.78 -15.65
N GLU A 131 16.91 15.83 -16.46
CA GLU A 131 16.99 15.70 -17.93
C GLU A 131 18.20 14.88 -18.37
N VAL A 132 19.38 15.11 -17.78
CA VAL A 132 20.59 14.35 -18.07
C VAL A 132 20.46 12.90 -17.59
N VAL A 133 19.89 12.66 -16.42
CA VAL A 133 19.61 11.30 -15.91
C VAL A 133 18.70 10.54 -16.85
N ASN A 134 17.61 11.16 -17.31
CA ASN A 134 16.67 10.54 -18.23
C ASN A 134 17.34 10.25 -19.59
N ALA A 135 18.09 11.22 -20.14
CA ALA A 135 18.81 11.02 -21.40
C ALA A 135 19.91 9.95 -21.30
N LEU A 136 20.55 9.77 -20.14
CA LEU A 136 21.50 8.67 -19.90
C LEU A 136 20.79 7.31 -19.96
N ILE A 137 19.64 7.19 -19.30
CA ILE A 137 18.84 5.95 -19.26
C ILE A 137 18.33 5.62 -20.66
N GLU A 138 17.76 6.59 -21.37
CA GLU A 138 17.25 6.43 -22.74
C GLU A 138 18.37 6.04 -23.72
N SER A 139 19.57 6.60 -23.54
CA SER A 139 20.71 6.27 -24.40
C SER A 139 21.26 4.86 -24.15
N GLY A 140 20.94 4.23 -23.02
CA GLY A 140 21.56 2.98 -22.56
C GLY A 140 23.03 3.10 -22.17
N GLU A 141 23.66 4.27 -22.35
CA GLU A 141 25.07 4.54 -22.07
C GLU A 141 25.25 5.33 -20.78
N ILE A 142 25.13 4.64 -19.64
CA ILE A 142 25.26 5.25 -18.32
C ILE A 142 26.75 5.44 -17.95
N LYS A 143 27.39 6.45 -18.56
CA LYS A 143 28.82 6.78 -18.35
C LYS A 143 29.02 8.26 -18.08
N VAL A 144 30.01 8.59 -17.23
CA VAL A 144 30.33 9.97 -16.82
C VAL A 144 30.61 10.89 -18.02
N TRP A 145 31.34 10.39 -19.03
CA TRP A 145 31.63 11.17 -20.24
C TRP A 145 30.37 11.51 -21.03
N LYS A 146 29.37 10.61 -21.06
CA LYS A 146 28.09 10.82 -21.75
C LYS A 146 27.25 11.85 -21.01
N ALA A 147 27.25 11.80 -19.68
CA ALA A 147 26.58 12.77 -18.84
C ALA A 147 27.10 14.20 -19.09
N ARG A 148 28.43 14.37 -19.16
CA ARG A 148 29.06 15.67 -19.49
C ARG A 148 28.69 16.16 -20.89
N ALA A 149 28.69 15.27 -21.88
CA ALA A 149 28.30 15.61 -23.24
C ALA A 149 26.82 16.04 -23.34
N LEU A 150 25.93 15.42 -22.53
CA LEU A 150 24.53 15.78 -22.44
C LEU A 150 24.33 17.17 -21.80
N VAL A 151 25.10 17.51 -20.76
CA VAL A 151 25.10 18.86 -20.17
C VAL A 151 25.48 19.93 -21.20
N GLU A 152 26.55 19.71 -21.97
CA GLU A 152 26.98 20.66 -23.00
C GLU A 152 25.92 20.85 -24.10
N LYS A 153 25.20 19.78 -24.45
CA LYS A 153 24.14 19.82 -25.45
C LYS A 153 22.91 20.56 -24.94
N LEU A 154 22.49 20.30 -23.71
CA LEU A 154 21.31 20.91 -23.09
C LEU A 154 21.54 22.37 -22.71
N SER A 155 22.75 22.73 -22.30
CA SER A 155 23.13 24.13 -22.00
C SER A 155 23.16 25.04 -23.23
N ARG A 156 23.11 24.48 -24.45
CA ARG A 156 23.13 25.23 -25.72
C ARG A 156 21.75 25.43 -26.36
N ALA A 157 20.67 24.90 -25.76
CA ALA A 157 19.31 25.13 -26.26
C ALA A 157 18.71 26.43 -25.67
N PRO A 158 18.06 27.31 -26.45
CA PRO A 158 17.45 28.52 -25.92
C PRO A 158 16.19 28.21 -25.09
N SER A 159 16.12 28.75 -23.88
CA SER A 159 14.96 28.73 -22.99
C SER A 159 13.78 29.51 -23.59
N ALA A 160 12.64 28.84 -23.80
CA ALA A 160 11.38 29.50 -24.14
C ALA A 160 10.54 29.73 -22.87
N GLY A 161 10.33 31.02 -22.53
CA GLY A 161 9.10 31.51 -21.90
C GLY A 161 9.04 31.58 -20.37
N ALA A 162 9.69 32.58 -19.78
CA ALA A 162 9.25 33.15 -18.51
C ALA A 162 8.27 34.30 -18.82
N VAL A 163 7.03 34.22 -18.32
CA VAL A 163 6.06 35.33 -18.37
C VAL A 163 5.90 35.87 -16.96
N THR A 164 6.35 37.10 -16.77
CA THR A 164 6.00 38.00 -15.66
C THR A 164 4.74 38.76 -16.03
N ASP A 165 3.78 38.91 -15.10
CA ASP A 165 3.12 40.20 -14.90
C ASP A 165 2.36 40.29 -13.57
N GLU A 166 2.36 41.52 -13.06
CA GLU A 166 2.04 42.03 -11.73
C GLU A 166 0.53 42.19 -11.41
N PRO A 167 0.15 42.51 -10.14
CA PRO A 167 -1.22 42.43 -9.64
C PRO A 167 -2.02 43.73 -9.87
N SER A 168 -3.33 43.61 -10.16
CA SER A 168 -4.25 44.75 -10.19
C SER A 168 -5.08 44.83 -8.90
N SER A 169 -5.00 45.99 -8.26
CA SER A 169 -5.79 46.45 -7.12
C SER A 169 -7.19 46.87 -7.55
N GLY A 170 -8.22 46.41 -6.85
CA GLY A 170 -9.59 46.90 -6.97
C GLY A 170 -10.33 46.77 -5.64
N GLU A 171 -10.35 47.87 -4.88
CA GLU A 171 -11.15 48.03 -3.66
C GLU A 171 -12.65 48.11 -3.99
N ARG A 172 -13.48 47.36 -3.25
CA ARG A 172 -14.84 47.79 -2.85
C ARG A 172 -15.19 47.20 -1.47
N GLU A 173 -15.51 48.10 -0.55
CA GLU A 173 -15.97 47.85 0.82
C GLU A 173 -17.39 47.26 0.89
N GLY A 174 -17.70 46.52 1.96
CA GLY A 174 -19.07 46.14 2.30
C GLY A 174 -19.27 45.12 3.44
N GLY A 175 -18.96 45.49 4.70
CA GLY A 175 -19.69 45.08 5.92
C GLY A 175 -19.52 43.67 6.54
N PRO A 176 -19.55 43.52 7.88
CA PRO A 176 -18.98 42.37 8.59
C PRO A 176 -19.99 41.24 8.84
N ARG A 177 -19.54 39.98 8.67
CA ARG A 177 -20.18 38.81 9.30
C ARG A 177 -19.12 37.97 9.99
N GLN A 178 -19.31 37.83 11.30
CA GLN A 178 -18.58 36.96 12.20
C GLN A 178 -18.73 35.49 11.81
N GLY A 179 -17.69 34.70 12.07
CA GLY A 179 -17.83 33.31 12.48
C GLY A 179 -17.32 32.26 11.48
N ILE A 180 -16.53 31.36 12.04
CA ILE A 180 -16.10 30.04 11.53
C ILE A 180 -14.81 30.07 10.69
N ALA A 181 -13.74 29.50 11.28
CA ALA A 181 -12.46 29.25 10.62
C ALA A 181 -12.65 28.32 9.39
N PRO A 182 -11.87 28.48 8.31
CA PRO A 182 -12.08 27.69 7.10
C PRO A 182 -11.65 26.23 7.33
N ARG A 183 -12.56 25.29 7.05
CA ARG A 183 -12.19 23.91 6.70
C ARG A 183 -11.22 23.99 5.50
N GLU A 184 -10.05 23.36 5.59
CA GLU A 184 -9.17 23.19 4.43
C GLU A 184 -9.99 22.57 3.29
N LYS A 185 -10.14 23.29 2.18
CA LYS A 185 -10.85 22.81 1.00
C LYS A 185 -10.00 21.71 0.37
N THR A 186 -10.51 20.49 0.42
CA THR A 186 -10.02 19.37 -0.40
C THR A 186 -9.85 19.85 -1.85
N PRO A 187 -8.67 19.67 -2.49
CA PRO A 187 -8.47 20.02 -3.89
C PRO A 187 -9.50 19.31 -4.77
N ALA A 188 -9.95 19.97 -5.83
CA ALA A 188 -10.98 19.43 -6.73
C ALA A 188 -10.60 18.07 -7.34
N SER A 189 -9.30 17.76 -7.43
CA SER A 189 -8.76 16.51 -7.98
C SER A 189 -8.29 15.51 -6.91
N ALA A 190 -8.74 15.66 -5.66
CA ALA A 190 -8.45 14.72 -4.58
C ALA A 190 -9.61 13.74 -4.34
N ALA A 191 -9.27 12.57 -3.82
CA ALA A 191 -10.20 11.53 -3.42
C ALA A 191 -9.96 11.11 -1.97
N SER A 192 -11.05 10.76 -1.30
CA SER A 192 -10.99 10.20 0.04
C SER A 192 -10.56 8.74 -0.01
N GLY A 193 -9.84 8.30 1.02
CA GLY A 193 -9.66 6.89 1.36
C GLY A 193 -10.84 6.42 2.17
N LYS A 194 -10.75 5.21 2.71
CA LYS A 194 -11.82 4.65 3.53
C LYS A 194 -11.29 3.87 4.72
N VAL A 195 -12.01 3.95 5.82
CA VAL A 195 -12.01 2.93 6.86
C VAL A 195 -13.42 2.37 7.00
N ILE A 196 -13.54 1.07 7.14
CA ILE A 196 -14.79 0.45 7.58
C ILE A 196 -14.76 0.50 9.11
N LEU A 197 -15.75 1.17 9.69
CA LEU A 197 -15.89 1.25 11.14
C LEU A 197 -16.56 -0.03 11.64
N LEU A 198 -17.65 -0.46 11.01
CA LEU A 198 -18.33 -1.74 11.27
C LEU A 198 -18.92 -2.32 9.97
N GLY A 199 -19.18 -3.63 9.96
CA GLY A 199 -19.81 -4.33 8.84
C GLY A 199 -18.87 -5.07 7.90
N GLU A 200 -17.59 -5.21 8.26
CA GLU A 200 -16.64 -6.01 7.50
C GLU A 200 -17.11 -7.45 7.34
N HIS A 201 -16.83 -8.02 6.16
CA HIS A 201 -17.29 -9.34 5.70
C HIS A 201 -18.81 -9.47 5.59
N ALA A 202 -19.61 -9.04 6.57
CA ALA A 202 -21.07 -9.12 6.56
C ALA A 202 -21.69 -8.41 5.34
N VAL A 203 -21.13 -7.28 4.90
CA VAL A 203 -21.59 -6.55 3.71
C VAL A 203 -21.57 -7.35 2.41
N VAL A 204 -20.68 -8.36 2.32
CA VAL A 204 -20.63 -9.25 1.16
C VAL A 204 -21.82 -10.22 1.13
N TYR A 205 -22.47 -10.42 2.28
CA TYR A 205 -23.60 -11.32 2.50
C TYR A 205 -24.91 -10.55 2.73
N GLY A 206 -25.07 -9.36 2.13
CA GLY A 206 -26.33 -8.61 2.14
C GLY A 206 -26.59 -7.75 3.39
N ARG A 207 -25.64 -7.69 4.33
CA ARG A 207 -25.72 -6.79 5.49
C ARG A 207 -25.13 -5.43 5.13
N SER A 208 -25.22 -4.49 6.06
CA SER A 208 -24.72 -3.13 5.89
C SER A 208 -23.28 -2.99 6.40
N ALA A 209 -22.57 -1.98 5.90
CA ALA A 209 -21.27 -1.54 6.40
C ALA A 209 -21.27 -0.03 6.64
N LEU A 210 -20.84 0.37 7.84
CA LEU A 210 -20.62 1.75 8.20
C LEU A 210 -19.17 2.12 7.86
N ALA A 211 -18.98 3.00 6.89
CA ALA A 211 -17.67 3.41 6.40
C ALA A 211 -17.43 4.91 6.58
N MET A 212 -16.20 5.26 6.98
CA MET A 212 -15.75 6.64 7.16
C MET A 212 -14.71 7.03 6.10
N PRO A 213 -14.76 8.27 5.59
CA PRO A 213 -13.76 8.78 4.66
C PRO A 213 -12.45 9.08 5.40
N ILE A 214 -11.33 8.73 4.76
CA ILE A 214 -10.01 9.28 5.12
C ILE A 214 -9.80 10.48 4.19
N PRO A 215 -9.80 11.72 4.68
CA PRO A 215 -9.65 12.88 3.80
C PRO A 215 -8.29 12.86 3.10
N LEU A 216 -8.24 13.40 1.88
CA LEU A 216 -7.00 13.60 1.12
C LEU A 216 -6.14 12.34 0.97
N ALA A 217 -6.75 11.19 0.70
CA ALA A 217 -5.96 9.96 0.58
C ALA A 217 -5.14 9.89 -0.70
N VAL A 218 -5.66 10.42 -1.81
CA VAL A 218 -4.96 10.51 -3.08
C VAL A 218 -5.29 11.82 -3.77
N GLU A 219 -4.28 12.49 -4.30
CA GLU A 219 -4.42 13.62 -5.21
C GLU A 219 -3.93 13.21 -6.60
N ALA A 220 -4.55 13.76 -7.64
CA ALA A 220 -4.08 13.61 -9.00
C ALA A 220 -4.05 14.96 -9.72
N LYS A 221 -3.18 15.05 -10.72
CA LYS A 221 -3.08 16.21 -11.61
C LYS A 221 -2.88 15.72 -13.04
N ILE A 222 -3.60 16.34 -13.96
CA ILE A 222 -3.45 16.12 -15.40
C ILE A 222 -2.80 17.37 -16.00
N SER A 223 -1.88 17.16 -16.93
CA SER A 223 -1.30 18.22 -17.77
C SER A 223 -1.11 17.70 -19.19
N ASP A 224 -1.15 18.59 -20.18
CA ASP A 224 -0.94 18.19 -21.56
C ASP A 224 0.51 17.76 -21.80
N ALA A 225 0.69 16.70 -22.59
CA ALA A 225 2.00 16.22 -23.01
C ALA A 225 2.12 16.27 -24.54
N ARG A 226 3.35 16.28 -25.05
CA ARG A 226 3.62 16.31 -26.49
C ARG A 226 3.36 14.96 -27.17
N GLU A 227 3.61 13.85 -26.48
CA GLU A 227 3.47 12.52 -27.07
C GLU A 227 3.13 11.45 -26.02
N GLY A 228 1.99 10.79 -26.19
CA GLY A 228 1.56 9.66 -25.37
C GLY A 228 1.18 10.04 -23.94
N ILE A 229 0.93 9.01 -23.13
CA ILE A 229 0.47 9.16 -21.76
C ILE A 229 1.61 8.83 -20.81
N HIS A 230 2.01 9.79 -19.99
CA HIS A 230 3.03 9.64 -18.95
C HIS A 230 2.35 9.50 -17.59
N LEU A 231 2.76 8.52 -16.79
CA LEU A 231 2.30 8.31 -15.43
C LEU A 231 3.47 8.56 -14.47
N SER A 232 3.27 9.47 -13.50
CA SER A 232 4.20 9.72 -12.40
C SER A 232 3.49 9.52 -11.05
N ILE A 233 4.07 8.67 -10.21
CA ILE A 233 3.69 8.46 -8.81
C ILE A 233 4.98 8.48 -7.98
N PRO A 234 5.48 9.67 -7.59
CA PRO A 234 6.81 9.82 -7.00
C PRO A 234 7.01 8.99 -5.72
N ARG A 235 6.00 8.94 -4.85
CA ARG A 235 6.04 8.16 -3.60
C ARG A 235 6.12 6.64 -3.80
N TRP A 236 5.77 6.16 -4.98
CA TRP A 236 5.90 4.74 -5.34
C TRP A 236 7.10 4.49 -6.26
N ASP A 237 7.94 5.51 -6.49
CA ASP A 237 9.07 5.47 -7.43
C ASP A 237 8.64 4.94 -8.81
N LEU A 238 7.45 5.37 -9.25
CA LEU A 238 6.85 4.94 -10.51
C LEU A 238 6.75 6.13 -11.46
N GLU A 239 7.67 6.23 -12.41
CA GLU A 239 7.59 7.16 -13.53
C GLU A 239 7.74 6.38 -14.84
N GLN A 240 6.67 6.30 -15.62
CA GLN A 240 6.68 5.53 -16.86
C GLN A 240 5.73 6.10 -17.90
N ARG A 241 6.07 5.92 -19.17
CA ARG A 241 5.10 6.02 -20.26
C ARG A 241 4.14 4.84 -20.18
N MET A 242 2.85 5.08 -20.36
CA MET A 242 1.85 4.02 -20.43
C MET A 242 2.21 3.06 -21.56
N PRO A 243 2.24 1.74 -21.28
CA PRO A 243 2.56 0.75 -22.30
C PRO A 243 1.50 0.76 -23.42
N PRO A 244 1.84 0.26 -24.62
CA PRO A 244 0.92 0.28 -25.75
C PRO A 244 -0.33 -0.56 -25.47
N ALA A 245 -1.41 -0.29 -26.23
CA ALA A 245 -2.75 -0.74 -25.89
C ALA A 245 -2.93 -2.27 -25.80
N ASP A 246 -2.08 -3.01 -26.52
CA ASP A 246 -2.03 -4.46 -26.62
C ASP A 246 -1.41 -5.13 -25.38
N LYS A 247 -0.67 -4.39 -24.56
CA LYS A 247 -0.18 -4.87 -23.27
C LYS A 247 -1.25 -4.64 -22.19
N HIS A 248 -1.50 -5.68 -21.40
CA HIS A 248 -2.33 -5.60 -20.20
C HIS A 248 -1.42 -5.44 -18.97
N PRO A 249 -1.01 -4.22 -18.60
CA PRO A 249 -0.19 -4.04 -17.42
C PRO A 249 -0.99 -4.31 -16.15
N ASP A 250 -0.33 -4.87 -15.13
CA ASP A 250 -0.93 -5.10 -13.83
C ASP A 250 -0.88 -3.83 -12.94
N GLY A 251 -1.76 -3.77 -11.94
CA GLY A 251 -1.76 -2.70 -10.93
C GLY A 251 -2.30 -1.35 -11.42
N ALA A 252 -1.79 -0.25 -10.86
CA ALA A 252 -2.27 1.11 -11.18
C ALA A 252 -2.22 1.43 -12.70
N PRO A 253 -1.16 1.08 -13.45
CA PRO A 253 -1.14 1.27 -14.91
C PRO A 253 -2.30 0.57 -15.65
N GLY A 254 -2.65 -0.66 -15.25
CA GLY A 254 -3.75 -1.42 -15.86
C GLY A 254 -5.12 -0.82 -15.59
N ILE A 255 -5.31 -0.39 -14.34
CA ILE A 255 -6.52 0.31 -13.90
C ILE A 255 -6.70 1.61 -14.70
N LEU A 256 -5.64 2.41 -14.81
CA LEU A 256 -5.67 3.68 -15.54
C LEU A 256 -5.83 3.49 -17.05
N ALA A 257 -5.19 2.48 -17.64
CA ALA A 257 -5.39 2.16 -19.05
C ALA A 257 -6.85 1.77 -19.34
N THR A 258 -7.46 0.97 -18.45
CA THR A 258 -8.87 0.62 -18.55
C THR A 258 -9.76 1.86 -18.44
N LEU A 259 -9.47 2.75 -17.48
CA LEU A 259 -10.21 3.99 -17.28
C LEU A 259 -10.15 4.90 -18.53
N LEU A 260 -8.94 5.16 -19.04
CA LEU A 260 -8.71 6.08 -20.16
C LEU A 260 -9.37 5.61 -21.46
N ARG A 261 -9.36 4.30 -21.73
CA ARG A 261 -10.06 3.73 -22.90
C ARG A 261 -11.56 3.92 -22.82
N ARG A 262 -12.14 3.87 -21.61
CA ARG A 262 -13.58 4.01 -21.42
C ARG A 262 -14.08 5.44 -21.54
N LEU A 263 -13.20 6.41 -21.32
CA LEU A 263 -13.49 7.82 -21.49
C LEU A 263 -13.10 8.32 -22.89
N ASP A 264 -12.68 7.42 -23.80
CA ASP A 264 -12.15 7.76 -25.13
C ASP A 264 -10.96 8.74 -25.08
N LEU A 265 -10.15 8.66 -24.02
CA LEU A 265 -8.98 9.52 -23.78
C LEU A 265 -7.64 8.82 -24.05
N TRP A 266 -7.66 7.54 -24.42
CA TRP A 266 -6.44 6.74 -24.63
C TRP A 266 -5.53 7.27 -25.75
N GLU A 267 -6.10 7.90 -26.77
CA GLU A 267 -5.35 8.48 -27.91
C GLU A 267 -4.81 9.88 -27.62
N ARG A 268 -5.10 10.46 -26.44
CA ARG A 268 -4.60 11.78 -26.06
C ARG A 268 -3.21 11.70 -25.45
N SER A 269 -2.48 12.80 -25.57
CA SER A 269 -1.16 12.94 -24.94
C SER A 269 -1.27 13.74 -23.66
N MET A 270 -0.92 13.15 -22.52
CA MET A 270 -1.05 13.77 -21.21
C MET A 270 -0.03 13.23 -20.20
N THR A 271 0.24 14.01 -19.16
CA THR A 271 0.95 13.55 -17.95
C THR A 271 -0.05 13.45 -16.81
N ILE A 272 -0.10 12.27 -16.19
CA ILE A 272 -0.90 11.93 -15.01
C ILE A 272 0.06 11.86 -13.83
N GLU A 273 0.00 12.85 -12.96
CA GLU A 273 0.76 12.89 -11.71
C GLU A 273 -0.16 12.48 -10.55
N ILE A 274 0.28 11.55 -9.71
CA ILE A 274 -0.51 11.02 -8.58
C ILE A 274 0.32 11.12 -7.30
N VAL A 275 -0.28 11.71 -6.27
CA VAL A 275 0.32 11.87 -4.95
C VAL A 275 -0.52 11.09 -3.93
N PRO A 276 -0.10 9.87 -3.55
CA PRO A 276 -0.80 9.10 -2.52
C PRO A 276 -0.36 9.53 -1.12
N HIS A 277 -1.32 9.83 -0.25
CA HIS A 277 -1.11 10.11 1.17
C HIS A 277 -1.41 8.94 2.10
N VAL A 278 -2.01 7.88 1.56
CA VAL A 278 -2.19 6.61 2.24
C VAL A 278 -1.25 5.54 1.65
N PRO A 279 -0.69 4.64 2.49
CA PRO A 279 0.15 3.54 2.00
C PRO A 279 -0.65 2.51 1.20
N ARG A 280 0.04 1.87 0.24
CA ARG A 280 -0.56 0.92 -0.70
C ARG A 280 -0.93 -0.40 -0.02
N ALA A 281 -2.07 -0.98 -0.39
CA ALA A 281 -2.52 -2.33 0.00
C ALA A 281 -2.75 -2.55 1.52
N MET A 282 -3.00 -1.48 2.27
CA MET A 282 -3.23 -1.54 3.72
C MET A 282 -4.72 -1.55 4.12
N GLY A 283 -5.60 -1.82 3.15
CA GLY A 283 -7.04 -1.85 3.37
C GLY A 283 -7.67 -0.47 3.58
N LEU A 284 -7.07 0.60 3.03
CA LEU A 284 -7.52 1.99 3.17
C LEU A 284 -8.21 2.56 1.91
N GLY A 285 -8.55 1.71 0.94
CA GLY A 285 -9.25 2.11 -0.29
C GLY A 285 -8.38 2.74 -1.37
N GLY A 286 -7.04 2.66 -1.27
CA GLY A 286 -6.11 3.38 -2.15
C GLY A 286 -6.27 3.13 -3.66
N SER A 287 -6.74 1.95 -4.09
CA SER A 287 -7.01 1.68 -5.52
C SER A 287 -8.23 2.45 -6.03
N ALA A 288 -9.33 2.41 -5.29
CA ALA A 288 -10.54 3.17 -5.61
C ALA A 288 -10.30 4.68 -5.53
N SER A 289 -9.60 5.15 -4.49
CA SER A 289 -9.21 6.56 -4.35
C SER A 289 -8.35 7.04 -5.52
N LEU A 290 -7.43 6.20 -6.01
CA LEU A 290 -6.62 6.53 -7.19
C LEU A 290 -7.48 6.74 -8.44
N VAL A 291 -8.45 5.86 -8.68
CA VAL A 291 -9.37 5.99 -9.83
C VAL A 291 -10.22 7.26 -9.73
N VAL A 292 -10.79 7.53 -8.56
CA VAL A 292 -11.63 8.71 -8.33
C VAL A 292 -10.81 10.01 -8.46
N ALA A 293 -9.59 10.06 -7.90
CA ALA A 293 -8.74 11.23 -8.01
C ALA A 293 -8.39 11.52 -9.47
N VAL A 294 -8.03 10.50 -10.25
CA VAL A 294 -7.72 10.66 -11.67
C VAL A 294 -8.96 11.04 -12.48
N LEU A 295 -10.13 10.44 -12.21
CA LEU A 295 -11.40 10.84 -12.84
C LEU A 295 -11.69 12.31 -12.64
N ARG A 296 -11.57 12.81 -11.41
CA ARG A 296 -11.76 14.23 -11.08
C ARG A 296 -10.73 15.13 -11.75
N ALA A 297 -9.48 14.69 -11.81
CA ALA A 297 -8.42 15.43 -12.48
C ALA A 297 -8.64 15.49 -14.01
N LEU A 298 -9.14 14.41 -14.62
CA LEU A 298 -9.51 14.36 -16.04
C LEU A 298 -10.74 15.23 -16.33
N ASP A 299 -11.76 15.16 -15.47
CA ASP A 299 -12.96 16.00 -15.57
C ASP A 299 -12.59 17.49 -15.49
N ALA A 300 -11.77 17.88 -14.53
CA ALA A 300 -11.30 19.25 -14.38
C ALA A 300 -10.44 19.73 -15.58
N HIS A 301 -9.61 18.85 -16.16
CA HIS A 301 -8.71 19.21 -17.26
C HIS A 301 -9.41 19.24 -18.62
N TYR A 302 -10.30 18.28 -18.89
CA TYR A 302 -11.00 18.14 -20.18
C TYR A 302 -12.44 18.68 -20.17
N ALA A 303 -12.92 19.18 -19.03
CA ALA A 303 -14.29 19.68 -18.82
C ALA A 303 -15.34 18.65 -19.27
N LEU A 304 -15.21 17.41 -18.79
CA LEU A 304 -16.07 16.29 -19.20
C LEU A 304 -17.51 16.42 -18.66
N GLY A 305 -17.70 17.15 -17.55
CA GLY A 305 -19.00 17.39 -16.93
C GLY A 305 -19.50 16.18 -16.14
N LEU A 306 -18.61 15.34 -15.60
CA LEU A 306 -18.98 14.11 -14.91
C LEU A 306 -19.63 14.38 -13.55
N ALA A 307 -20.82 13.83 -13.34
CA ALA A 307 -21.45 13.82 -12.03
C ALA A 307 -20.79 12.80 -11.08
N ASP A 308 -20.94 12.97 -9.76
CA ASP A 308 -20.39 12.03 -8.77
C ASP A 308 -20.94 10.60 -8.97
N GLU A 309 -22.18 10.45 -9.44
CA GLU A 309 -22.76 9.14 -9.78
C GLU A 309 -22.00 8.44 -10.92
N GLU A 310 -21.58 9.21 -11.93
CA GLU A 310 -20.81 8.70 -13.07
C GLU A 310 -19.39 8.36 -12.65
N ILE A 311 -18.74 9.23 -11.86
CA ILE A 311 -17.42 8.98 -11.28
C ILE A 311 -17.44 7.70 -10.45
N ASN A 312 -18.45 7.52 -9.58
CA ASN A 312 -18.59 6.33 -8.76
C ASN A 312 -18.80 5.07 -9.62
N ALA A 313 -19.64 5.16 -10.66
CA ALA A 313 -19.91 4.03 -11.56
C ALA A 313 -18.64 3.60 -12.32
N HIS A 314 -17.84 4.54 -12.83
CA HIS A 314 -16.57 4.26 -13.48
C HIS A 314 -15.58 3.63 -12.49
N ALA A 315 -15.45 4.19 -11.29
CA ALA A 315 -14.58 3.67 -10.25
C ALA A 315 -14.97 2.25 -9.81
N TYR A 316 -16.26 1.98 -9.62
CA TYR A 316 -16.76 0.63 -9.31
C TYR A 316 -16.42 -0.39 -10.39
N GLN A 317 -16.54 -0.02 -11.65
CA GLN A 317 -16.23 -0.93 -12.75
C GLN A 317 -14.74 -1.20 -12.89
N CYS A 318 -13.88 -0.20 -12.65
CA CYS A 318 -12.43 -0.40 -12.59
C CYS A 318 -12.03 -1.35 -11.45
N GLU A 319 -12.60 -1.17 -10.26
CA GLU A 319 -12.42 -2.07 -9.11
C GLU A 319 -12.90 -3.51 -9.42
N GLN A 320 -14.06 -3.62 -10.05
CA GLN A 320 -14.66 -4.90 -10.43
C GLN A 320 -13.79 -5.63 -11.48
N ALA A 321 -13.17 -4.90 -12.41
CA ALA A 321 -12.25 -5.46 -13.39
C ALA A 321 -10.91 -5.88 -12.77
N ALA A 322 -10.39 -5.12 -11.80
CA ALA A 322 -9.11 -5.41 -11.14
C ALA A 322 -9.20 -6.55 -10.10
N HIS A 323 -10.31 -6.65 -9.36
CA HIS A 323 -10.42 -7.51 -8.18
C HIS A 323 -11.55 -8.56 -8.25
N GLY A 324 -12.40 -8.54 -9.28
CA GLY A 324 -13.39 -9.59 -9.58
C GLY A 324 -14.58 -9.71 -8.64
N ARG A 325 -14.50 -9.28 -7.37
CA ARG A 325 -15.63 -9.21 -6.42
C ARG A 325 -15.53 -7.95 -5.57
N ALA A 326 -15.75 -6.79 -6.18
CA ALA A 326 -15.76 -5.52 -5.46
C ALA A 326 -16.99 -5.43 -4.55
N SER A 327 -16.83 -4.95 -3.30
CA SER A 327 -17.97 -4.68 -2.40
C SER A 327 -18.77 -3.45 -2.86
N GLY A 328 -18.08 -2.48 -3.48
CA GLY A 328 -18.62 -1.17 -3.86
C GLY A 328 -18.52 -0.11 -2.76
N VAL A 329 -18.09 -0.48 -1.55
CA VAL A 329 -17.88 0.48 -0.45
C VAL A 329 -16.75 1.46 -0.81
N ASP A 330 -15.62 0.94 -1.29
CA ASP A 330 -14.39 1.71 -1.44
C ASP A 330 -14.51 2.87 -2.44
N ASN A 331 -15.09 2.64 -3.62
CA ASN A 331 -15.36 3.70 -4.60
C ASN A 331 -16.41 4.70 -4.12
N THR A 332 -17.46 4.22 -3.44
CA THR A 332 -18.54 5.09 -2.97
C THR A 332 -17.99 6.06 -1.92
N VAL A 333 -17.22 5.58 -0.95
CA VAL A 333 -16.58 6.45 0.05
C VAL A 333 -15.56 7.39 -0.61
N ALA A 334 -14.76 6.88 -1.55
CA ALA A 334 -13.76 7.69 -2.23
C ALA A 334 -14.37 8.84 -3.05
N THR A 335 -15.54 8.59 -3.65
CA THR A 335 -16.31 9.58 -4.42
C THR A 335 -16.97 10.58 -3.48
N TYR A 336 -17.92 10.16 -2.65
CA TYR A 336 -18.75 11.10 -1.90
C TYR A 336 -18.02 11.74 -0.71
N GLY A 337 -16.96 11.11 -0.18
CA GLY A 337 -16.11 11.71 0.85
C GLY A 337 -16.83 12.01 2.17
N VAL A 338 -17.95 11.35 2.45
CA VAL A 338 -18.76 11.50 3.66
C VAL A 338 -18.97 10.17 4.35
N PRO A 339 -19.24 10.14 5.68
CA PRO A 339 -19.62 8.91 6.36
C PRO A 339 -20.87 8.32 5.73
N LEU A 340 -20.87 7.01 5.50
CA LEU A 340 -21.98 6.35 4.83
C LEU A 340 -22.26 4.97 5.42
N LEU A 341 -23.54 4.60 5.39
CA LEU A 341 -24.03 3.25 5.61
C LEU A 341 -24.28 2.64 4.24
N TYR A 342 -23.45 1.69 3.86
CA TYR A 342 -23.53 1.03 2.56
C TYR A 342 -24.18 -0.34 2.71
N ARG A 343 -25.09 -0.69 1.78
CA ARG A 343 -25.63 -2.04 1.68
C ARG A 343 -25.46 -2.56 0.25
N LYS A 344 -24.97 -3.80 0.15
CA LYS A 344 -24.88 -4.52 -1.12
C LYS A 344 -26.03 -5.51 -1.25
N ASP A 345 -27.13 -5.06 -1.84
CA ASP A 345 -28.19 -5.95 -2.31
C ASP A 345 -28.09 -6.11 -3.85
N ASN A 346 -29.15 -6.58 -4.52
CA ASN A 346 -29.21 -6.61 -5.99
C ASN A 346 -28.77 -5.29 -6.67
N THR A 347 -28.96 -4.16 -5.97
CA THR A 347 -28.46 -2.85 -6.38
C THR A 347 -27.69 -2.22 -5.21
N PRO A 348 -26.45 -1.73 -5.40
CA PRO A 348 -25.73 -0.96 -4.40
C PRO A 348 -26.57 0.24 -3.93
N ALA A 349 -26.76 0.36 -2.62
CA ALA A 349 -27.43 1.50 -2.01
C ALA A 349 -26.59 2.02 -0.84
N PHE A 350 -26.61 3.33 -0.63
CA PHE A 350 -25.95 3.94 0.51
C PHE A 350 -26.77 5.10 1.06
N GLU A 351 -26.60 5.34 2.36
CA GLU A 351 -27.18 6.47 3.07
C GLU A 351 -26.03 7.27 3.70
N THR A 352 -26.05 8.59 3.54
CA THR A 352 -25.11 9.45 4.27
C THR A 352 -25.46 9.44 5.75
N VAL A 353 -24.47 9.24 6.61
CA VAL A 353 -24.66 9.29 8.05
C VAL A 353 -23.99 10.54 8.60
N ARG A 354 -24.76 11.39 9.27
CA ARG A 354 -24.21 12.58 9.91
C ARG A 354 -23.88 12.27 11.36
N ALA A 355 -22.64 12.46 11.75
CA ALA A 355 -22.24 12.35 13.14
C ALA A 355 -22.65 13.63 13.89
N SER A 356 -23.23 13.48 15.09
CA SER A 356 -23.56 14.64 15.94
C SER A 356 -22.33 15.27 16.59
N ARG A 357 -21.24 14.52 16.67
CA ARG A 357 -19.94 14.98 17.16
C ARG A 357 -18.84 14.48 16.23
N PRO A 358 -17.75 15.24 16.08
CA PRO A 358 -16.59 14.73 15.36
C PRO A 358 -16.04 13.47 16.04
N LEU A 359 -15.52 12.56 15.23
CA LEU A 359 -14.94 11.27 15.63
C LEU A 359 -13.41 11.35 15.51
N PRO A 360 -12.68 11.45 16.65
CA PRO A 360 -11.22 11.45 16.62
C PRO A 360 -10.71 10.03 16.41
N LEU A 361 -10.21 9.76 15.20
CA LEU A 361 -9.77 8.45 14.76
C LEU A 361 -8.24 8.37 14.61
N VAL A 362 -7.68 7.23 14.97
CA VAL A 362 -6.30 6.84 14.70
C VAL A 362 -6.30 5.54 13.91
N ILE A 363 -5.62 5.51 12.77
CA ILE A 363 -5.32 4.30 12.02
C ILE A 363 -3.93 3.85 12.40
N GLY A 364 -3.80 2.59 12.82
CA GLY A 364 -2.52 1.89 12.95
C GLY A 364 -2.30 1.00 11.74
N ILE A 365 -1.14 1.10 11.11
CA ILE A 365 -0.82 0.45 9.83
C ILE A 365 0.25 -0.60 10.09
N GLY A 366 -0.11 -1.87 9.87
CA GLY A 366 0.77 -3.01 10.10
C GLY A 366 1.91 -3.13 9.09
N THR A 367 2.78 -4.11 9.26
CA THR A 367 3.90 -4.34 8.33
C THR A 367 3.51 -5.28 7.19
N GLN A 368 2.43 -6.05 7.35
CA GLN A 368 1.96 -6.99 6.36
C GLN A 368 0.78 -6.42 5.57
N ALA A 369 0.89 -6.43 4.25
CA ALA A 369 -0.23 -6.08 3.37
C ALA A 369 -1.44 -7.00 3.62
N SER A 370 -2.65 -6.46 3.47
CA SER A 370 -3.87 -7.26 3.68
C SER A 370 -4.03 -8.33 2.60
N LEU A 371 -4.17 -9.59 3.01
CA LEU A 371 -4.54 -10.70 2.15
C LEU A 371 -6.07 -10.79 1.93
N THR A 372 -6.71 -9.65 1.61
CA THR A 372 -8.18 -9.52 1.56
C THR A 372 -8.84 -10.61 0.71
N ALA A 373 -8.34 -10.87 -0.50
CA ALA A 373 -8.91 -11.90 -1.39
C ALA A 373 -8.85 -13.32 -0.78
N HIS A 374 -7.74 -13.66 -0.12
CA HIS A 374 -7.57 -14.94 0.54
C HIS A 374 -8.51 -15.05 1.76
N THR A 375 -8.59 -13.99 2.57
CA THR A 375 -9.44 -13.96 3.76
C THR A 375 -10.92 -14.08 3.40
N VAL A 376 -11.39 -13.32 2.39
CA VAL A 376 -12.75 -13.41 1.85
C VAL A 376 -13.04 -14.80 1.29
N SER A 377 -12.10 -15.40 0.54
CA SER A 377 -12.26 -16.76 0.00
C SER A 377 -12.38 -17.81 1.11
N ARG A 378 -11.58 -17.69 2.17
CA ARG A 378 -11.62 -18.59 3.33
C ARG A 378 -12.94 -18.47 4.10
N VAL A 379 -13.41 -17.25 4.36
CA VAL A 379 -14.73 -17.01 5.00
C VAL A 379 -15.84 -17.58 4.12
N GLN A 380 -15.77 -17.39 2.80
CA GLN A 380 -16.75 -17.96 1.87
C GLN A 380 -16.76 -19.49 1.88
N ALA A 381 -15.60 -20.14 1.89
CA ALA A 381 -15.50 -21.59 1.98
C ALA A 381 -16.12 -22.11 3.27
N ALA A 382 -15.77 -21.50 4.41
CA ALA A 382 -16.29 -21.91 5.71
C ALA A 382 -17.80 -21.62 5.87
N TRP A 383 -18.30 -20.53 5.29
CA TRP A 383 -19.73 -20.25 5.20
C TRP A 383 -20.47 -21.31 4.38
N LYS A 384 -19.94 -21.73 3.22
CA LYS A 384 -20.56 -22.82 2.41
C LYS A 384 -20.65 -24.14 3.19
N GLU A 385 -19.66 -24.44 4.02
CA GLU A 385 -19.66 -25.65 4.85
C GLU A 385 -20.62 -25.55 6.03
N ARG A 386 -20.74 -24.37 6.65
CA ARG A 386 -21.55 -24.14 7.86
C ARG A 386 -22.38 -22.85 7.78
N PRO A 387 -23.37 -22.75 6.86
CA PRO A 387 -24.06 -21.49 6.60
C PRO A 387 -24.69 -20.86 7.84
N ALA A 388 -25.50 -21.62 8.57
CA ALA A 388 -26.22 -21.12 9.75
C ALA A 388 -25.30 -20.49 10.82
N ARG A 389 -24.07 -21.02 10.99
CA ARG A 389 -23.11 -20.49 11.97
C ARG A 389 -22.58 -19.12 11.55
N TYR A 390 -22.27 -18.96 10.27
CA TYR A 390 -21.71 -17.74 9.72
C TYR A 390 -22.79 -16.67 9.53
N GLU A 391 -24.00 -17.05 9.08
CA GLU A 391 -25.17 -16.16 9.03
C GLU A 391 -25.44 -15.53 10.39
N ALA A 392 -25.43 -16.32 11.47
CA ALA A 392 -25.60 -15.79 12.83
C ALA A 392 -24.52 -14.76 13.21
N VAL A 393 -23.26 -14.97 12.80
CA VAL A 393 -22.19 -13.98 13.04
C VAL A 393 -22.41 -12.72 12.20
N PHE A 394 -22.83 -12.85 10.94
CA PHE A 394 -23.14 -11.71 10.08
C PHE A 394 -24.33 -10.90 10.62
N ASP A 395 -25.34 -11.56 11.18
CA ASP A 395 -26.48 -10.90 11.82
C ASP A 395 -26.10 -10.14 13.09
N GLN A 396 -25.16 -10.68 13.88
CA GLN A 396 -24.62 -9.94 15.02
C GLN A 396 -23.82 -8.70 14.55
N ILE A 397 -23.01 -8.84 13.50
CA ILE A 397 -22.28 -7.70 12.93
C ILE A 397 -23.25 -6.64 12.38
N GLU A 398 -24.36 -7.02 11.74
CA GLU A 398 -25.41 -6.09 11.30
C GLU A 398 -26.03 -5.34 12.47
N SER A 399 -26.44 -6.06 13.53
CA SER A 399 -27.01 -5.48 14.73
C SER A 399 -26.08 -4.42 15.33
N LEU A 400 -24.79 -4.75 15.47
CA LEU A 400 -23.77 -3.81 15.95
C LEU A 400 -23.60 -2.61 15.00
N THR A 401 -23.67 -2.83 13.69
CA THR A 401 -23.51 -1.77 12.68
C THR A 401 -24.66 -0.76 12.75
N GLN A 402 -25.90 -1.23 12.92
CA GLN A 402 -27.06 -0.36 13.08
C GLN A 402 -27.00 0.41 14.41
N ALA A 403 -26.67 -0.26 15.51
CA ALA A 403 -26.46 0.41 16.80
C ALA A 403 -25.34 1.46 16.75
N ALA A 404 -24.29 1.22 15.95
CA ALA A 404 -23.22 2.19 15.78
C ALA A 404 -23.64 3.42 14.98
N VAL A 405 -24.53 3.26 14.00
CA VAL A 405 -25.14 4.39 13.27
C VAL A 405 -25.95 5.26 14.23
N GLU A 406 -26.75 4.64 15.11
CA GLU A 406 -27.53 5.35 16.14
C GLU A 406 -26.60 6.07 17.13
N ALA A 407 -25.61 5.37 17.70
CA ALA A 407 -24.64 5.97 18.61
C ALA A 407 -23.88 7.15 17.99
N MET A 408 -23.55 7.06 16.70
CA MET A 408 -22.90 8.15 15.96
C MET A 408 -23.84 9.34 15.73
N ARG A 409 -25.12 9.09 15.43
CA ARG A 409 -26.17 10.11 15.30
C ARG A 409 -26.47 10.80 16.62
N ASP A 410 -26.36 10.10 17.74
CA ASP A 410 -26.65 10.64 19.08
C ASP A 410 -25.40 11.22 19.78
N GLY A 411 -24.21 11.00 19.21
CA GLY A 411 -22.94 11.49 19.76
C GLY A 411 -22.46 10.70 20.99
N LEU A 412 -22.87 9.44 21.11
CA LEU A 412 -22.53 8.50 22.18
C LEU A 412 -21.23 7.77 21.82
N LEU A 413 -20.10 8.46 21.98
CA LEU A 413 -18.79 7.96 21.54
C LEU A 413 -18.33 6.74 22.34
N GLU A 414 -18.61 6.71 23.63
CA GLU A 414 -18.34 5.58 24.53
C GLU A 414 -19.03 4.30 24.05
N ASP A 415 -20.33 4.39 23.74
CA ASP A 415 -21.12 3.28 23.21
C ASP A 415 -20.60 2.84 21.84
N LEU A 416 -20.28 3.80 20.95
CA LEU A 416 -19.66 3.50 19.65
C LEU A 416 -18.34 2.75 19.82
N GLY A 417 -17.50 3.15 20.79
CA GLY A 417 -16.25 2.48 21.11
C GLY A 417 -16.45 1.04 21.59
N GLU A 418 -17.45 0.79 22.44
CA GLU A 418 -17.83 -0.54 22.89
C GLU A 418 -18.29 -1.42 21.71
N LEU A 419 -19.15 -0.89 20.84
CA LEU A 419 -19.64 -1.59 19.65
C LEU A 419 -18.50 -1.98 18.69
N MET A 420 -17.51 -1.10 18.51
CA MET A 420 -16.30 -1.43 17.76
C MET A 420 -15.54 -2.60 18.41
N ASN A 421 -15.45 -2.64 19.74
CA ASN A 421 -14.75 -3.70 20.44
C ASN A 421 -15.46 -5.06 20.33
N LEU A 422 -16.79 -5.07 20.43
CA LEU A 422 -17.61 -6.25 20.20
C LEU A 422 -17.49 -6.76 18.75
N CYS A 423 -17.49 -5.82 17.79
CA CYS A 423 -17.30 -6.16 16.38
C CYS A 423 -15.94 -6.85 16.14
N GLN A 424 -14.86 -6.39 16.78
CA GLN A 424 -13.57 -7.08 16.71
C GLN A 424 -13.65 -8.54 17.20
N GLY A 425 -14.43 -8.81 18.25
CA GLY A 425 -14.68 -10.18 18.73
C GLY A 425 -15.34 -11.06 17.66
N HIS A 426 -16.32 -10.53 16.92
CA HIS A 426 -16.94 -11.25 15.81
C HIS A 426 -15.98 -11.45 14.62
N LEU A 427 -15.13 -10.47 14.32
CA LEU A 427 -14.10 -10.62 13.28
C LEU A 427 -13.06 -11.68 13.68
N ASN A 428 -12.70 -11.76 14.96
CA ASN A 428 -11.91 -12.86 15.50
C ASN A 428 -12.61 -14.21 15.34
N ALA A 429 -13.92 -14.28 15.56
CA ALA A 429 -14.71 -15.50 15.34
C ALA A 429 -14.74 -15.93 13.84
N LEU A 430 -14.69 -14.97 12.91
CA LEU A 430 -14.51 -15.22 11.48
C LEU A 430 -13.05 -15.59 11.11
N GLN A 431 -12.14 -15.58 12.09
CA GLN A 431 -10.71 -15.88 11.94
C GLN A 431 -9.97 -14.94 10.99
N VAL A 432 -10.44 -13.71 10.83
CA VAL A 432 -9.87 -12.74 9.87
C VAL A 432 -8.79 -11.83 10.47
N SER A 433 -8.63 -11.84 11.79
CA SER A 433 -7.54 -11.11 12.47
C SER A 433 -6.21 -11.86 12.45
N THR A 434 -5.13 -11.17 12.80
CA THR A 434 -3.77 -11.70 12.90
C THR A 434 -3.13 -11.27 14.23
N PRO A 435 -2.05 -11.94 14.69
CA PRO A 435 -1.35 -11.52 15.90
C PRO A 435 -0.88 -10.05 15.87
N GLU A 436 -0.43 -9.57 14.71
CA GLU A 436 -0.03 -8.16 14.53
C GLU A 436 -1.22 -7.20 14.66
N LEU A 437 -2.37 -7.53 14.06
CA LEU A 437 -3.59 -6.73 14.21
C LEU A 437 -4.07 -6.70 15.67
N GLU A 438 -4.08 -7.86 16.35
CA GLU A 438 -4.45 -7.93 17.77
C GLU A 438 -3.47 -7.15 18.65
N GLN A 439 -2.17 -7.17 18.34
CA GLN A 439 -1.16 -6.36 19.04
C GLN A 439 -1.45 -4.87 18.89
N MET A 440 -1.73 -4.39 17.67
CA MET A 440 -2.08 -2.99 17.44
C MET A 440 -3.38 -2.61 18.17
N VAL A 441 -4.41 -3.46 18.12
CA VAL A 441 -5.68 -3.23 18.86
C VAL A 441 -5.42 -3.12 20.36
N HIS A 442 -4.59 -4.03 20.90
CA HIS A 442 -4.22 -4.02 22.31
C HIS A 442 -3.45 -2.75 22.71
N ILE A 443 -2.47 -2.34 21.92
CA ILE A 443 -1.71 -1.10 22.15
C ILE A 443 -2.64 0.10 22.16
N ALA A 444 -3.53 0.21 21.16
CA ALA A 444 -4.45 1.34 21.06
C ALA A 444 -5.38 1.44 22.28
N ARG A 445 -6.02 0.33 22.66
CA ARG A 445 -6.93 0.29 23.83
C ARG A 445 -6.20 0.59 25.14
N SER A 446 -5.01 0.01 25.32
CA SER A 446 -4.19 0.22 26.54
C SER A 446 -3.71 1.67 26.69
N ASN A 447 -3.71 2.45 25.60
CA ASN A 447 -3.27 3.84 25.58
C ASN A 447 -4.44 4.85 25.47
N GLY A 448 -5.68 4.39 25.69
CA GLY A 448 -6.83 5.28 25.85
C GLY A 448 -7.78 5.37 24.66
N ALA A 449 -7.62 4.51 23.64
CA ALA A 449 -8.70 4.30 22.67
C ALA A 449 -9.88 3.61 23.36
N ILE A 450 -11.08 4.18 23.23
CA ILE A 450 -12.32 3.59 23.77
C ILE A 450 -12.84 2.46 22.90
N GLY A 451 -12.51 2.48 21.60
CA GLY A 451 -12.78 1.41 20.66
C GLY A 451 -11.61 1.20 19.73
N ALA A 452 -11.23 -0.04 19.42
CA ALA A 452 -10.25 -0.33 18.37
C ALA A 452 -10.50 -1.69 17.73
N LYS A 453 -10.34 -1.78 16.42
CA LYS A 453 -10.56 -3.02 15.65
C LYS A 453 -9.80 -3.00 14.33
N LEU A 454 -9.65 -4.16 13.70
CA LEU A 454 -9.16 -4.22 12.32
C LEU A 454 -10.14 -3.49 11.39
N THR A 455 -9.64 -3.01 10.25
CA THR A 455 -10.47 -2.42 9.20
C THR A 455 -10.16 -3.04 7.84
N GLY A 456 -11.21 -3.31 7.05
CA GLY A 456 -11.08 -3.97 5.75
C GLY A 456 -11.12 -5.50 5.80
N GLY A 457 -10.45 -6.17 4.87
CA GLY A 457 -10.57 -7.62 4.68
C GLY A 457 -9.92 -8.50 5.74
N GLY A 458 -9.05 -7.96 6.60
CA GLY A 458 -8.26 -8.73 7.55
C GLY A 458 -7.08 -9.48 6.90
N GLY A 459 -6.41 -10.33 7.68
CA GLY A 459 -5.22 -11.09 7.25
C GLY A 459 -3.96 -10.24 7.11
N GLY A 460 -3.90 -9.09 7.80
CA GLY A 460 -2.90 -8.03 7.65
C GLY A 460 -3.59 -6.67 7.47
N GLY A 461 -2.84 -5.64 7.10
CA GLY A 461 -3.35 -4.30 6.82
C GLY A 461 -3.38 -3.41 8.06
N SER A 462 -4.54 -2.80 8.33
CA SER A 462 -4.65 -1.72 9.31
C SER A 462 -5.71 -1.99 10.38
N ILE A 463 -5.57 -1.28 11.49
CA ILE A 463 -6.62 -1.11 12.51
C ILE A 463 -7.16 0.32 12.46
N VAL A 464 -8.36 0.52 13.01
CA VAL A 464 -8.92 1.83 13.32
C VAL A 464 -9.27 1.89 14.80
N ALA A 465 -8.91 3.00 15.45
CA ALA A 465 -9.12 3.26 16.86
C ALA A 465 -9.85 4.60 17.06
N LEU A 466 -10.90 4.59 17.89
CA LEU A 466 -11.62 5.77 18.34
C LEU A 466 -11.02 6.24 19.66
N ALA A 467 -10.47 7.45 19.68
CA ALA A 467 -9.71 7.97 20.82
C ALA A 467 -10.04 9.45 21.14
N PRO A 468 -11.24 9.75 21.69
CA PRO A 468 -11.70 11.13 21.85
C PRO A 468 -10.83 12.01 22.78
N ARG A 469 -10.08 11.39 23.70
CA ARG A 469 -9.25 12.09 24.70
C ARG A 469 -7.76 11.69 24.65
N ALA A 470 -7.37 10.82 23.72
CA ALA A 470 -6.06 10.18 23.74
C ALA A 470 -5.47 9.92 22.34
N ARG A 471 -5.97 10.62 21.30
CA ARG A 471 -5.56 10.42 19.91
C ARG A 471 -4.04 10.43 19.74
N ASP A 472 -3.37 11.46 20.23
CA ASP A 472 -1.91 11.62 20.06
C ASP A 472 -1.15 10.55 20.84
N ARG A 473 -1.57 10.25 22.08
CA ARG A 473 -0.99 9.17 22.90
C ARG A 473 -1.10 7.80 22.22
N VAL A 474 -2.26 7.49 21.63
CA VAL A 474 -2.48 6.24 20.90
C VAL A 474 -1.58 6.18 19.66
N SER A 475 -1.47 7.28 18.92
CA SER A 475 -0.59 7.38 17.75
C SER A 475 0.88 7.16 18.13
N GLU A 476 1.38 7.86 19.15
CA GLU A 476 2.75 7.73 19.65
C GLU A 476 3.05 6.31 20.14
N ALA A 477 2.11 5.65 20.83
CA ALA A 477 2.29 4.30 21.31
C ALA A 477 2.38 3.26 20.17
N LEU A 478 1.59 3.44 19.10
CA LEU A 478 1.68 2.59 17.90
C LEU A 478 3.01 2.82 17.16
N GLN A 479 3.43 4.08 17.01
CA GLN A 479 4.72 4.43 16.40
C GLN A 479 5.91 3.87 17.19
N ALA A 480 5.87 3.96 18.52
CA ALA A 480 6.90 3.40 19.40
C ALA A 480 7.00 1.87 19.30
N ALA A 481 5.90 1.20 18.93
CA ALA A 481 5.88 -0.23 18.64
C ALA A 481 6.30 -0.60 17.20
N GLY A 482 6.65 0.40 16.38
CA GLY A 482 7.15 0.22 15.01
C GLY A 482 6.06 0.25 13.93
N PHE A 483 4.85 0.73 14.23
CA PHE A 483 3.76 0.83 13.27
C PHE A 483 3.62 2.25 12.71
N GLU A 484 3.26 2.36 11.44
CA GLU A 484 2.87 3.65 10.85
C GLU A 484 1.47 4.05 11.34
N THR A 485 1.20 5.36 11.38
CA THR A 485 -0.08 5.86 11.89
C THR A 485 -0.62 7.03 11.10
N LEU A 486 -1.94 7.11 10.98
CA LEU A 486 -2.65 8.28 10.45
C LEU A 486 -3.72 8.71 11.45
N SER A 487 -3.75 10.00 11.80
CA SER A 487 -4.73 10.56 12.73
C SER A 487 -5.58 11.61 12.02
N PHE A 488 -6.90 11.53 12.17
CA PHE A 488 -7.84 12.45 11.54
C PHE A 488 -9.14 12.52 12.34
N GLU A 489 -10.00 13.45 11.95
CA GLU A 489 -11.30 13.65 12.57
C GLU A 489 -12.39 13.65 11.49
N VAL A 490 -13.48 12.93 11.74
CA VAL A 490 -14.61 12.80 10.81
C VAL A 490 -15.88 13.29 11.49
N GLY A 491 -16.58 14.27 10.90
CA GLY A 491 -17.76 14.89 11.50
C GLY A 491 -18.58 15.72 10.52
#